data_AF-E1ZMC1-F1
#
_entry.id   AF-E1ZMC1-F1
#
_cell.length_a   1.000
_cell.length_b   1.000
_cell.length_c   1.000
_cell.angle_alpha   90.00
_cell.angle_beta   90.00
_cell.angle_gamma   90.00
#
_symmetry.space_group_name_H-M   'P 1'
#
loop_
_entity.id
_entity.type
_entity.pdbx_description
1 polymer ?
#
loop_
_entity_poly.entity_id
_entity_poly.type
_entity_poly.pdbx_seq_one_letter_code
_entity_poly.pdbx_strand_id
1 'polypeptide(L)'
;RGRQLQAQRGSTLRTALLEAGVTPHNGRATLINCRGLGTCGTCAVEVRGQVEPPQWTTQEQLRLNFPPHAPPGNQQLRLACQVACEGDLVVVVKRSGFWGQGQQVL
;
A
#
# COMPACT_ATOMS: atom_id res chain seq x y z
N ARG A 1 -2.00 -14.65 7.81
CA ARG A 1 -2.87 -15.56 7.00
C ARG A 1 -3.55 -14.70 5.93
N GLY A 2 -3.56 -15.13 4.68
CA GLY A 2 -4.23 -14.38 3.60
C GLY A 2 -5.76 -14.39 3.77
N ARG A 3 -6.42 -13.31 3.34
CA ARG A 3 -7.88 -13.16 3.32
C ARG A 3 -8.30 -12.66 1.94
N GLN A 4 -9.35 -13.24 1.38
CA GLN A 4 -9.96 -12.74 0.14
C GLN A 4 -11.01 -11.68 0.47
N LEU A 5 -11.03 -10.61 -0.31
CA LEU A 5 -11.89 -9.44 -0.14
C LEU A 5 -12.52 -9.12 -1.49
N GLN A 6 -13.77 -8.66 -1.48
CA GLN A 6 -14.35 -8.02 -2.66
C GLN A 6 -13.97 -6.55 -2.66
N ALA A 7 -13.60 -6.03 -3.82
CA ALA A 7 -13.25 -4.63 -4.02
C ALA A 7 -13.93 -4.14 -5.30
N GLN A 8 -14.42 -2.90 -5.27
CA GLN A 8 -14.94 -2.26 -6.48
C GLN A 8 -13.76 -1.95 -7.41
N ARG A 9 -13.88 -2.26 -8.70
CA ARG A 9 -12.91 -1.84 -9.72
C ARG A 9 -12.76 -0.31 -9.69
N GLY A 10 -11.53 0.17 -9.82
CA GLY A 10 -11.18 1.59 -9.73
C GLY A 10 -11.07 2.14 -8.31
N SER A 11 -11.49 1.40 -7.27
CA SER A 11 -11.25 1.82 -5.88
C SER A 11 -9.77 1.75 -5.54
N THR A 12 -9.27 2.73 -4.77
CA THR A 12 -7.88 2.64 -4.29
C THR A 12 -7.72 1.43 -3.39
N LEU A 13 -6.54 0.79 -3.41
CA LEU A 13 -6.26 -0.36 -2.54
C LEU A 13 -6.51 0.00 -1.07
N ARG A 14 -6.18 1.22 -0.64
CA ARG A 14 -6.46 1.70 0.71
C ARG A 14 -7.96 1.70 1.00
N THR A 15 -8.77 2.27 0.11
CA THR A 15 -10.23 2.34 0.28
C THR A 15 -10.83 0.93 0.35
N ALA A 16 -10.51 0.08 -0.63
CA ALA A 16 -11.00 -1.29 -0.68
C ALA A 16 -10.67 -2.10 0.59
N LEU A 17 -9.43 -1.97 1.09
CA LEU A 17 -9.01 -2.62 2.33
C LEU A 17 -9.85 -2.12 3.52
N LEU A 18 -9.99 -0.80 3.67
CA LEU A 18 -10.71 -0.20 4.81
C LEU A 18 -12.21 -0.51 4.80
N GLU A 19 -12.85 -0.49 3.64
CA GLU A 19 -14.26 -0.86 3.47
C GLU A 19 -14.49 -2.33 3.84
N ALA A 20 -13.52 -3.19 3.55
CA ALA A 20 -13.54 -4.58 3.99
C ALA A 20 -13.13 -4.76 5.48
N GLY A 21 -12.88 -3.70 6.23
CA GLY A 21 -12.51 -3.79 7.65
C GLY A 21 -11.09 -4.30 7.89
N VAL A 22 -10.19 -4.15 6.92
CA VAL A 22 -8.75 -4.39 7.08
C VAL A 22 -7.96 -3.11 6.81
N THR A 23 -6.73 -3.01 7.30
CA THR A 23 -5.93 -1.78 7.20
C THR A 23 -4.60 -2.04 6.50
N PRO A 24 -4.15 -1.16 5.57
CA PRO A 24 -2.80 -1.20 5.03
C PRO A 24 -1.75 -0.60 6.00
N HIS A 25 -2.15 -0.23 7.21
CA HIS A 25 -1.31 0.45 8.19
C HIS A 25 -0.95 -0.48 9.36
N ASN A 26 0.27 -0.36 9.86
CA ASN A 26 0.76 -1.17 10.98
C ASN A 26 0.58 -0.46 12.32
N GLY A 27 0.07 -1.17 13.31
CA GLY A 27 -0.01 -0.70 14.70
C GLY A 27 -0.64 0.70 14.81
N ARG A 28 0.08 1.64 15.46
CA ARG A 28 -0.39 3.01 15.67
C ARG A 28 -0.58 3.80 14.38
N ALA A 29 0.05 3.43 13.26
CA ALA A 29 -0.15 4.10 11.98
C ALA A 29 -1.62 4.00 11.48
N THR A 30 -2.40 3.05 11.99
CA THR A 30 -3.85 2.99 11.76
C THR A 30 -4.58 4.26 12.22
N LEU A 31 -4.06 4.91 13.28
CA LEU A 31 -4.62 6.16 13.83
C LEU A 31 -3.92 7.41 13.27
N ILE A 32 -2.59 7.34 13.11
CA ILE A 32 -1.74 8.44 12.65
C ILE A 32 -1.23 8.16 11.23
N ASN A 33 -2.11 8.41 10.24
CA ASN A 33 -1.78 8.38 8.82
C ASN A 33 -2.30 9.63 8.11
N CYS A 34 -1.80 9.86 6.89
CA CYS A 34 -2.17 11.02 6.06
C CYS A 34 -3.55 10.93 5.38
N ARG A 35 -4.38 9.93 5.72
CA ARG A 35 -5.72 9.72 5.15
C ARG A 35 -5.82 9.62 3.62
N GLY A 36 -4.70 9.36 2.94
CA GLY A 36 -4.67 9.13 1.49
C GLY A 36 -3.94 10.19 0.68
N LEU A 37 -3.35 11.20 1.34
CA LEU A 37 -2.59 12.26 0.67
C LEU A 37 -1.26 11.82 0.03
N GLY A 38 -0.84 10.56 0.22
CA GLY A 38 0.43 10.05 -0.32
C GLY A 38 1.70 10.57 0.37
N THR A 39 1.59 11.29 1.49
CA THR A 39 2.74 11.98 2.12
C THR A 39 3.39 11.24 3.29
N CYS A 40 2.69 10.32 3.96
CA CYS A 40 3.24 9.65 5.16
C CYS A 40 3.96 8.32 4.88
N GLY A 41 3.68 7.66 3.75
CA GLY A 41 4.26 6.35 3.41
C GLY A 41 3.77 5.15 4.24
N THR A 42 2.95 5.33 5.27
CA THR A 42 2.58 4.23 6.18
C THR A 42 1.65 3.19 5.57
N CYS A 43 1.04 3.49 4.42
CA CYS A 43 0.25 2.55 3.62
C CYS A 43 1.08 1.80 2.55
N ALA A 44 2.41 1.79 2.66
CA ALA A 44 3.26 1.05 1.73
C ALA A 44 2.97 -0.46 1.81
N VAL A 45 2.76 -1.06 0.65
CA VAL A 45 2.43 -2.48 0.46
C VAL A 45 3.11 -3.00 -0.79
N GLU A 46 3.42 -4.29 -0.84
CA GLU A 46 3.71 -4.96 -2.11
C GLU A 46 2.41 -5.30 -2.82
N VAL A 47 2.43 -5.20 -4.15
CA VAL A 47 1.27 -5.42 -5.00
C VAL A 47 1.64 -6.42 -6.08
N ARG A 48 0.81 -7.45 -6.26
CA ARG A 48 0.89 -8.38 -7.40
C ARG A 48 -0.47 -8.41 -8.10
N GLY A 49 -0.48 -8.37 -9.42
CA GLY A 49 -1.69 -8.19 -10.22
C GLY A 49 -1.77 -6.80 -10.85
N GLN A 50 -2.84 -6.53 -11.57
CA GLN A 50 -3.02 -5.29 -12.33
C GLN A 50 -3.59 -4.18 -11.45
N VAL A 51 -2.87 -3.06 -11.40
CA VAL A 51 -3.29 -1.83 -10.73
C VAL A 51 -3.07 -0.64 -11.64
N GLU A 52 -3.86 0.41 -11.41
CA GLU A 52 -3.73 1.68 -12.11
C GLU A 52 -3.32 2.78 -11.12
N PRO A 53 -2.25 3.56 -11.38
CA PRO A 53 -1.32 3.41 -12.50
C PRO A 53 -0.36 2.21 -12.34
N PRO A 54 0.10 1.61 -13.46
CA PRO A 54 1.00 0.46 -13.43
C PRO A 54 2.41 0.82 -12.92
N GLN A 55 2.81 2.08 -13.09
CA GLN A 55 4.09 2.63 -12.61
C GLN A 55 3.88 3.61 -11.45
N TRP A 56 4.95 3.92 -10.73
CA TRP A 56 4.89 4.89 -9.63
C TRP A 56 4.41 6.26 -10.09
N THR A 57 3.41 6.79 -9.38
CA THR A 57 3.06 8.21 -9.47
C THR A 57 4.22 9.09 -9.01
N THR A 58 4.22 10.38 -9.35
CA THR A 58 5.18 11.35 -8.80
C THR A 58 5.20 11.34 -7.27
N GLN A 59 4.03 11.18 -6.65
CA GLN A 59 3.92 11.14 -5.19
C GLN A 59 4.57 9.88 -4.60
N GLU A 60 4.39 8.73 -5.25
CA GLU A 60 5.06 7.48 -4.88
C GLU A 60 6.58 7.59 -5.06
N GLN A 61 7.05 8.16 -6.19
CA GLN A 61 8.47 8.37 -6.45
C GLN A 61 9.12 9.22 -5.35
N LEU A 62 8.49 10.31 -4.93
CA LEU A 62 9.02 11.15 -3.85
C LEU A 62 9.01 10.41 -2.51
N ARG A 63 7.88 9.79 -2.17
CA ARG A 63 7.65 9.23 -0.83
C ARG A 63 8.39 7.91 -0.59
N LEU A 64 8.48 7.04 -1.59
CA LEU A 64 9.16 5.74 -1.46
C LEU A 64 10.68 5.86 -1.58
N ASN A 65 11.21 7.00 -2.03
CA ASN A 65 12.64 7.32 -1.98
C ASN A 65 13.03 8.13 -0.72
N PHE A 66 12.09 8.40 0.19
CA PHE A 66 12.37 9.11 1.45
C PHE A 66 12.36 8.14 2.65
N PRO A 67 13.27 8.31 3.64
CA PRO A 67 13.34 7.46 4.82
C PRO A 67 11.99 7.22 5.53
N PRO A 68 11.72 5.99 6.01
CA PRO A 68 12.65 4.87 6.10
C PRO A 68 12.67 3.97 4.84
N HIS A 69 12.00 4.36 3.76
CA HIS A 69 12.05 3.62 2.50
C HIS A 69 13.28 4.02 1.70
N ALA A 70 13.95 3.04 1.10
CA ALA A 70 15.11 3.26 0.24
C ALA A 70 15.32 2.07 -0.71
N PRO A 71 16.03 2.27 -1.84
CA PRO A 71 16.47 1.18 -2.69
C PRO A 71 17.39 0.18 -1.95
N PRO A 72 17.40 -1.10 -2.36
CA PRO A 72 16.50 -1.70 -3.36
C PRO A 72 15.12 -2.09 -2.78
N GLY A 73 14.96 -2.09 -1.46
CA GLY A 73 13.76 -2.61 -0.79
C GLY A 73 12.47 -1.85 -1.09
N ASN A 74 12.56 -0.58 -1.51
CA ASN A 74 11.41 0.21 -1.89
C ASN A 74 10.81 -0.18 -3.25
N GLN A 75 11.56 -0.80 -4.17
CA GLN A 75 11.19 -0.98 -5.57
C GLN A 75 9.91 -1.82 -5.77
N GLN A 76 9.67 -2.74 -4.85
CA GLN A 76 8.49 -3.61 -4.84
C GLN A 76 7.26 -2.98 -4.17
N LEU A 77 7.40 -1.80 -3.56
CA LEU A 77 6.34 -1.15 -2.80
C LEU A 77 5.51 -0.23 -3.69
N ARG A 78 4.21 -0.16 -3.38
CA ARG A 78 3.27 0.85 -3.82
C ARG A 78 2.64 1.52 -2.60
N LEU A 79 2.16 2.75 -2.75
CA LEU A 79 1.32 3.37 -1.73
C LEU A 79 -0.13 2.98 -1.97
N ALA A 80 -0.74 2.19 -1.07
CA ALA A 80 -2.09 1.68 -1.27
C ALA A 80 -3.14 2.78 -1.54
N CYS A 81 -2.88 4.02 -1.11
CA CYS A 81 -3.76 5.16 -1.36
C CYS A 81 -3.59 5.85 -2.72
N GLN A 82 -2.60 5.46 -3.52
CA GLN A 82 -2.26 6.06 -4.81
C GLN A 82 -2.44 5.10 -5.99
N VAL A 83 -2.89 3.87 -5.72
CA VAL A 83 -3.13 2.84 -6.72
C VAL A 83 -4.51 2.24 -6.58
N ALA A 84 -5.15 1.99 -7.71
CA ALA A 84 -6.49 1.42 -7.82
C ALA A 84 -6.47 -0.06 -8.22
N CYS A 85 -7.45 -0.83 -7.72
CA CYS A 85 -7.73 -2.19 -8.19
C CYS A 85 -8.26 -2.13 -9.63
N GLU A 86 -7.54 -2.72 -10.59
CA GLU A 86 -8.02 -2.81 -11.99
C GLU A 86 -8.20 -4.25 -12.46
N GLY A 87 -7.32 -5.16 -12.02
CA GLY A 87 -7.43 -6.59 -12.35
C GLY A 87 -8.49 -7.33 -11.53
N ASP A 88 -8.87 -8.52 -12.01
CA ASP A 88 -9.82 -9.41 -11.31
C ASP A 88 -9.27 -9.94 -9.99
N LEU A 89 -7.94 -10.02 -9.87
CA LEU A 89 -7.24 -10.40 -8.64
C LEU A 89 -6.02 -9.51 -8.41
N VAL A 90 -6.03 -8.81 -7.29
CA VAL A 90 -4.87 -8.05 -6.78
C VAL A 90 -4.48 -8.61 -5.42
N VAL A 91 -3.24 -9.05 -5.31
CA VAL A 91 -2.66 -9.53 -4.05
C VAL A 91 -1.90 -8.38 -3.42
N VAL A 92 -2.31 -8.02 -2.20
CA VAL A 92 -1.65 -6.99 -1.38
C VAL A 92 -0.92 -7.67 -0.23
N VAL A 93 0.37 -7.38 -0.08
CA VAL A 93 1.20 -7.93 1.00
C VAL A 93 1.72 -6.78 1.85
N LYS A 94 1.39 -6.81 3.14
CA LYS A 94 1.92 -5.85 4.11
C LYS A 94 3.17 -6.41 4.77
N ARG A 95 4.22 -5.59 4.84
CA ARG A 95 5.47 -5.92 5.54
C ARG A 95 5.51 -5.33 6.95
N SER A 96 6.42 -5.81 7.78
CA SER A 96 6.65 -5.35 9.15
C SER A 96 7.27 -3.94 9.22
N GLY A 97 7.36 -3.40 10.43
CA GLY A 97 7.85 -2.03 10.68
C GLY A 97 6.75 -0.98 10.52
N PHE A 98 6.89 0.19 11.17
CA PHE A 98 5.82 1.19 11.24
C PHE A 98 5.36 1.71 9.85
N TRP A 99 6.26 1.77 8.87
CA TRP A 99 5.98 2.17 7.48
C TRP A 99 5.87 0.99 6.52
N GLY A 100 5.92 -0.25 6.99
CA GLY A 100 6.02 -1.42 6.11
C GLY A 100 7.38 -1.55 5.42
N GLN A 101 8.45 -1.01 6.02
CA GLN A 101 9.81 -1.03 5.49
C GLN A 101 10.61 -2.28 5.88
N GLY A 102 10.08 -3.11 6.79
CA GLY A 102 10.73 -4.33 7.25
C GLY A 102 10.66 -5.47 6.23
N GLN A 103 11.34 -6.58 6.54
CA GLN A 103 11.42 -7.73 5.63
C GLN A 103 10.32 -8.79 5.89
N GLN A 104 9.74 -8.83 7.09
CA GLN A 104 8.76 -9.86 7.45
C GLN A 104 7.39 -9.52 6.89
N VAL A 105 6.66 -10.53 6.39
CA VAL A 105 5.27 -10.42 5.96
C VAL A 105 4.34 -10.47 7.18
N LEU A 106 3.26 -9.68 7.16
CA LEU A 106 2.18 -9.67 8.14
C LEU A 106 0.90 -10.31 7.58
#